data_AF-A0A5N6JW30-F1
#
_entry.id   AF-A0A5N6JW30-F1
#
_cell.length_a   1.000
_cell.length_b   1.000
_cell.length_c   1.000
_cell.angle_alpha   90.00
_cell.angle_beta   90.00
_cell.angle_gamma   90.00
#
_symmetry.space_group_name_H-M   'P 1'
#
loop_
_entity.id
_entity.type
_entity.pdbx_description
1 polymer ?
#
loop_
_entity_poly.entity_id
_entity_poly.type
_entity_poly.pdbx_seq_one_letter_code
_entity_poly.pdbx_strand_id
1 'polypeptide(L)'
;MPSVKISKGRQVEVDIHEGGQAELLFEFWGVPPFEFTYTRSTNAKKGQKSHVLETRHEISYEHSKIIQSSQEGTYEVVAIKDQFCSFSTLKADGKSGQKLLQY
;
A
#
# COMPACT_ATOMS: atom_id res chain seq x y z
N MET A 1 -10.26 6.72 -12.00
CA MET A 1 -8.97 6.75 -11.29
C MET A 1 -8.97 5.58 -10.32
N PRO A 2 -7.97 4.68 -10.38
CA PRO A 2 -7.95 3.49 -9.55
C PRO A 2 -7.73 3.86 -8.09
N SER A 3 -8.35 3.12 -7.19
CA SER A 3 -8.23 3.35 -5.75
C SER A 3 -7.98 2.03 -5.03
N VAL A 4 -7.16 2.09 -3.99
CA VAL A 4 -6.79 0.95 -3.17
C VAL A 4 -6.92 1.31 -1.70
N LYS A 5 -7.46 0.39 -0.92
CA LYS A 5 -7.60 0.51 0.52
C LYS A 5 -6.96 -0.69 1.19
N ILE A 6 -6.01 -0.45 2.08
CA ILE A 6 -5.41 -1.48 2.91
C ILE A 6 -6.14 -1.56 4.25
N SER A 7 -6.41 -2.78 4.72
CA SER A 7 -6.95 -3.10 6.05
C SER A 7 -8.18 -2.28 6.44
N LYS A 8 -9.18 -2.22 5.54
CA LYS A 8 -10.45 -1.49 5.71
C LYS A 8 -10.30 -0.01 6.10
N GLY A 9 -9.11 0.57 5.93
CA GLY A 9 -8.82 1.98 6.29
C GLY A 9 -8.66 2.22 7.79
N ARG A 10 -8.43 1.17 8.58
CA ARG A 10 -7.99 1.30 9.97
C ARG A 10 -6.50 1.01 10.00
N GLN A 11 -5.73 1.78 10.76
CA GLN A 11 -4.38 1.38 11.15
C GLN A 11 -4.56 0.11 11.98
N VAL A 12 -4.39 -1.05 11.36
CA VAL A 12 -4.47 -2.32 12.05
C VAL A 12 -3.09 -2.56 12.64
N GLU A 13 -2.91 -2.11 13.87
CA GLU A 13 -1.81 -2.56 14.71
C GLU A 13 -2.06 -4.03 15.03
N VAL A 14 -1.48 -4.92 14.21
CA VAL A 14 -1.38 -6.34 14.53
C VAL A 14 -0.08 -6.50 15.31
N ASP A 15 -0.19 -7.06 16.51
CA ASP A 15 0.98 -7.39 17.31
C ASP A 15 1.60 -8.69 16.75
N ILE A 16 2.50 -8.53 15.78
CA ILE A 16 3.21 -9.64 15.13
C ILE A 16 4.39 -10.01 16.03
N HIS A 17 4.18 -10.96 16.94
CA HIS A 17 5.26 -11.57 17.71
C HIS A 17 6.20 -12.39 16.80
N GLU A 18 7.41 -12.71 17.26
CA GLU A 18 8.34 -13.58 16.51
C GLU A 18 7.66 -14.90 16.12
N GLY A 19 7.41 -15.08 14.82
CA GLY A 19 6.73 -16.26 14.24
C GLY A 19 5.25 -16.10 13.90
N GLY A 20 4.64 -14.94 14.17
CA GLY A 20 3.25 -14.63 13.79
C GLY A 20 3.09 -14.22 12.33
N GLN A 21 1.90 -14.41 11.75
CA GLN A 21 1.53 -13.92 10.42
C GLN A 21 0.37 -12.92 10.55
N ALA A 22 0.46 -11.80 9.84
CA ALA A 22 -0.62 -10.84 9.69
C ALA A 22 -1.24 -10.94 8.29
N GLU A 23 -2.56 -10.83 8.21
CA GLU A 23 -3.29 -10.81 6.94
C GLU A 23 -3.52 -9.36 6.49
N LEU A 24 -2.90 -8.97 5.40
CA LEU A 24 -3.07 -7.67 4.75
C LEU A 24 -4.18 -7.80 3.70
N LEU A 25 -5.35 -7.21 3.99
CA LEU A 25 -6.46 -7.14 3.04
C LEU A 25 -6.33 -5.87 2.20
N PHE A 26 -6.20 -6.05 0.89
CA PHE A 26 -6.24 -4.98 -0.10
C PHE A 26 -7.58 -5.03 -0.83
N GLU A 27 -8.28 -3.91 -0.83
CA GLU A 27 -9.53 -3.72 -1.56
C GLU A 27 -9.26 -2.74 -2.72
N PHE A 28 -9.71 -3.09 -3.92
CA PHE A 28 -9.46 -2.36 -5.15
C PHE A 28 -10.76 -1.87 -5.79
N TRP A 29 -10.75 -0.62 -6.23
CA TRP A 29 -11.80 0.01 -7.02
C TRP A 29 -11.26 0.46 -8.37
N GLY A 30 -11.93 0.07 -9.45
CA GLY A 30 -11.52 0.33 -10.83
C GLY A 30 -11.84 -0.86 -11.74
N VAL A 31 -11.07 -1.02 -12.81
CA VAL A 31 -11.23 -2.13 -13.77
C VAL A 31 -10.02 -3.05 -13.71
N PRO A 32 -10.17 -4.34 -13.37
CA PRO A 32 -9.05 -5.27 -13.34
C PRO A 32 -8.40 -5.44 -14.74
N PRO A 33 -7.13 -5.86 -14.82
CA PRO A 33 -6.25 -6.28 -13.73
C PRO A 33 -5.68 -5.11 -12.92
N PHE A 34 -5.63 -5.28 -11.60
CA PHE A 34 -5.01 -4.34 -10.67
C PHE A 34 -3.56 -4.73 -10.42
N GLU A 35 -2.63 -3.87 -10.81
CA GLU A 35 -1.22 -3.99 -10.49
C GLU A 35 -0.89 -2.99 -9.38
N PHE A 36 -0.37 -3.45 -8.25
CA PHE A 36 -0.08 -2.56 -7.13
C PHE A 36 1.28 -2.86 -6.51
N THR A 37 1.88 -1.81 -5.97
CA THR A 37 3.17 -1.88 -5.30
C THR A 37 3.00 -1.35 -3.89
N TYR A 38 3.41 -2.15 -2.91
CA TYR A 38 3.40 -1.76 -1.51
C TYR A 38 4.81 -1.83 -0.93
N THR A 39 5.06 -0.95 0.04
CA THR A 39 6.31 -0.87 0.77
C THR A 39 6.09 -1.19 2.23
N ARG A 40 7.00 -1.95 2.81
CA ARG A 40 7.12 -2.11 4.26
C ARG A 40 8.21 -1.16 4.74
N SER A 41 7.88 -0.29 5.68
CA SER A 41 8.83 0.60 6.35
C SER A 41 8.99 0.23 7.82
N THR A 42 10.08 0.71 8.43
CA THR A 42 10.27 0.59 9.88
C THR A 42 9.16 1.33 10.63
N ASN A 43 8.72 0.76 11.77
CA ASN A 43 7.80 1.43 12.67
C ASN A 43 8.37 2.79 13.09
N ALA A 44 7.60 3.87 12.89
CA ALA A 44 8.04 5.22 13.21
C ALA A 44 8.25 5.37 14.72
N LYS A 45 9.51 5.25 15.18
CA LYS A 45 9.90 5.52 16.57
C LYS A 45 10.14 7.01 16.76
N LYS A 46 9.81 7.52 17.95
CA LYS A 46 10.00 8.93 18.31
C LYS A 46 11.47 9.32 18.09
N GLY A 47 11.73 10.17 17.09
CA GLY A 47 13.07 10.67 16.75
C GLY A 47 13.83 9.91 15.64
N GLN A 48 13.29 8.81 15.10
CA GLN A 48 13.88 8.12 13.94
C GLN A 48 13.01 8.30 12.69
N LYS A 49 13.66 8.57 11.55
CA LYS A 49 13.00 8.55 10.25
C LYS A 49 12.63 7.12 9.90
N SER A 50 11.39 6.89 9.47
CA SER A 50 10.99 5.61 8.88
C SER A 50 11.81 5.38 7.61
N HIS A 51 12.31 4.15 7.43
CA HIS A 51 13.02 3.75 6.23
C HIS A 51 12.29 2.58 5.57
N VAL A 52 12.22 2.59 4.24
CA VAL A 52 11.63 1.49 3.48
C VAL A 52 12.57 0.28 3.59
N LEU A 53 12.06 -0.80 4.18
CA LEU A 53 12.76 -2.07 4.31
C LEU A 53 12.54 -2.96 3.10
N GLU A 54 11.32 -2.97 2.58
CA GLU A 54 10.93 -3.86 1.48
C GLU A 54 9.95 -3.16 0.54
N THR A 55 10.09 -3.44 -0.76
CA THR A 55 9.14 -3.06 -1.79
C THR A 55 8.70 -4.32 -2.53
N ARG A 56 7.39 -4.53 -2.62
CA ARG A 56 6.77 -5.68 -3.28
C ARG A 56 5.77 -5.21 -4.31
N HIS A 57 5.74 -5.94 -5.42
CA HIS A 57 4.84 -5.70 -6.52
C HIS A 57 3.96 -6.95 -6.71
N GLU A 58 2.66 -6.74 -6.81
CA GLU A 58 1.65 -7.79 -6.88
C GLU A 58 0.58 -7.42 -7.92
N ILE A 59 -0.06 -8.46 -8.46
CA ILE A 59 -1.14 -8.33 -9.45
C ILE A 59 -2.36 -9.07 -8.93
N SER A 60 -3.52 -8.41 -8.98
CA SER A 60 -4.82 -8.97 -8.62
C SER A 60 -5.81 -8.80 -9.76
N TYR A 61 -6.52 -9.88 -10.10
CA TYR A 61 -7.63 -9.83 -11.05
C TYR A 61 -8.98 -9.60 -10.36
N GLU A 62 -9.00 -9.70 -9.04
CA GLU A 62 -10.17 -9.49 -8.19
C GLU A 62 -10.10 -8.14 -7.48
N HIS A 63 -11.26 -7.67 -7.02
CA HIS A 63 -11.42 -6.44 -6.24
C HIS A 63 -10.91 -6.57 -4.79
N SER A 64 -10.47 -7.75 -4.38
CA SER A 64 -9.91 -8.00 -3.06
C SER A 64 -8.75 -8.97 -3.15
N LYS A 65 -7.65 -8.68 -2.44
CA LYS A 65 -6.49 -9.57 -2.32
C LYS A 65 -6.04 -9.61 -0.88
N ILE A 66 -5.77 -10.82 -0.37
CA ILE A 66 -5.20 -11.02 0.96
C ILE A 66 -3.75 -11.47 0.78
N ILE A 67 -2.83 -10.80 1.48
CA ILE A 67 -1.41 -11.17 1.53
C ILE A 67 -1.05 -11.46 2.98
N GLN A 68 -0.45 -12.62 3.23
CA GLN A 68 0.08 -12.95 4.56
C GLN A 68 1.50 -12.40 4.69
N SER A 69 1.77 -11.68 5.78
CA SER A 69 3.08 -11.15 6.07
C SER A 69 3.49 -11.44 7.51
N SER A 70 4.66 -12.06 7.68
CA SER A 70 5.20 -12.42 8.99
C SER A 70 6.15 -11.37 9.58
N GLN A 71 6.34 -10.25 8.89
CA GLN A 71 7.39 -9.30 9.23
C GLN A 71 6.78 -8.01 9.82
N GLU A 72 7.35 -7.50 10.91
CA GLU A 72 6.84 -6.30 11.59
C GLU A 72 7.12 -4.99 10.81
N GLY A 73 6.19 -4.06 10.74
CA GLY A 73 6.44 -2.75 10.14
C GLY A 73 5.19 -2.07 9.62
N THR A 74 5.37 -0.89 9.06
CA THR A 74 4.28 -0.13 8.45
C THR A 74 4.17 -0.48 6.98
N TYR A 75 3.02 -1.03 6.57
CA TYR A 75 2.74 -1.36 5.17
C TYR A 75 1.95 -0.24 4.51
N GLU A 76 2.47 0.28 3.40
CA GLU A 76 1.87 1.39 2.66
C GLU A 76 1.80 1.06 1.17
N VAL A 77 0.67 1.36 0.53
CA VAL A 77 0.54 1.19 -0.93
C VAL A 77 1.08 2.45 -1.60
N VAL A 78 2.13 2.26 -2.41
CA VAL A 78 2.85 3.37 -3.03
C VAL A 78 2.56 3.53 -4.52
N ALA A 79 1.99 2.50 -5.15
CA ALA A 79 1.49 2.59 -6.52
C ALA A 79 0.33 1.62 -6.75
N ILE A 80 -0.59 2.02 -7.61
CA ILE A 80 -1.66 1.20 -8.14
C ILE A 80 -1.89 1.55 -9.61
N LYS A 81 -2.15 0.54 -10.43
CA LYS A 81 -2.49 0.65 -11.83
C LYS A 81 -3.65 -0.29 -12.13
N ASP A 82 -4.55 0.18 -12.96
CA ASP A 82 -5.63 -0.59 -13.58
C ASP A 82 -5.41 -0.63 -15.09
N GLN A 83 -6.32 -1.28 -15.83
CA GLN A 83 -6.26 -1.38 -17.29
C GLN A 83 -6.09 -0.01 -17.99
N PHE A 84 -6.70 1.06 -17.47
CA PHE A 84 -6.78 2.37 -18.13
C PHE A 84 -6.01 3.48 -17.43
N CYS A 85 -5.60 3.31 -16.18
CA CYS A 85 -5.02 4.40 -15.39
C CYS A 85 -3.99 3.88 -14.38
N SER A 86 -3.04 4.74 -14.01
CA SER A 86 -2.03 4.47 -13.00
C SER A 86 -1.89 5.64 -12.03
N PHE A 87 -1.57 5.33 -10.79
CA PHE A 87 -1.39 6.26 -9.69
C PHE A 87 -0.21 5.80 -8.83
N SER A 88 0.67 6.73 -8.46
CA SER A 88 1.78 6.46 -7.54
C SER A 88 1.94 7.61 -6.55
N THR A 89 2.20 7.25 -5.30
CA THR A 89 2.55 8.16 -4.20
C THR A 89 4.05 8.18 -3.93
N LEU A 90 4.83 7.31 -4.60
CA LEU A 90 6.27 7.49 -4.75
C LEU A 90 6.48 8.87 -5.37
N LYS A 91 6.75 9.86 -4.52
CA LYS A 91 7.13 11.20 -4.96
C LYS A 91 8.36 11.02 -5.83
N ALA A 92 8.18 11.17 -7.14
CA ALA A 92 9.25 11.67 -7.97
C ALA A 92 9.71 12.96 -7.28
N ASP A 93 10.96 12.98 -6.82
CA ASP A 93 11.63 14.19 -6.40
C ASP A 93 11.57 15.17 -7.58
N GLY A 94 10.56 16.05 -7.58
CA GLY A 94 10.24 16.91 -8.71
C GLY A 94 8.74 17.10 -8.96
N LYS A 95 8.21 18.19 -8.39
CA LYS A 95 6.91 18.82 -8.67
C LYS A 95 5.66 18.23 -7.99
N SER A 96 5.44 18.81 -6.81
CA SER A 96 4.14 19.16 -6.25
C SER A 96 3.07 19.45 -7.32
N GLY A 97 1.93 18.79 -7.19
CA GLY A 97 0.76 19.01 -8.02
C GLY A 97 -0.36 18.10 -7.55
N GLN A 98 -0.80 18.30 -6.30
CA GLN A 98 -2.08 17.78 -5.83
C GLN A 98 -3.18 18.33 -6.76
N LYS A 99 -3.52 17.60 -7.83
CA LYS A 99 -4.70 17.91 -8.62
C LYS A 99 -5.90 17.30 -7.92
N LEU A 100 -6.32 17.98 -6.85
CA LEU A 100 -7.70 17.93 -6.37
C LEU A 100 -8.58 18.33 -7.56
N LEU A 101 -9.20 17.35 -8.20
CA LEU A 101 -10.32 17.58 -9.09
C LEU A 101 -11.51 17.95 -8.20
N GLN A 102 -11.67 19.25 -7.94
CA GLN A 102 -12.98 19.80 -7.56
C GLN A 102 -13.74 20.15 -8.84
N TYR A 103 -15.03 19.82 -8.79
CA TYR A 103 -16.02 19.84 -9.87
C TYR A 103 -16.23 21.22 -10.48
#